data_AF-A0A3N4PKI4-F1
#
_entry.id   AF-A0A3N4PKI4-F1
#
_cell.length_a   1.000
_cell.length_b   1.000
_cell.length_c   1.000
_cell.angle_alpha   90.00
_cell.angle_beta   90.00
_cell.angle_gamma   90.00
#
_symmetry.space_group_name_H-M   'P 1'
#
loop_
_entity.id
_entity.type
_entity.pdbx_description
1 polymer ?
#
loop_
_entity_poly.entity_id
_entity_poly.type
_entity_poly.pdbx_seq_one_letter_code
_entity_poly.pdbx_strand_id
1 'polypeptide(L)'
;MYCKNCGVELENDMLVCPLCGQPVDGSPAAAAAAADHELRVPKPGMTKKRRKFTWDIVSLILGSGMAAAGIVNYIISRSITWSEYTTAVGLVIFCYASVFAFFSIGIMAEMGLGFFLASLGLIVLDWFTGGVTWATRMAIPLLVSVNVVVMAFMRVERSARHKGVNLIAYAFVAAALLCLCVEGILSYFMWGYWRLNWSVIVAACVAPVALVLLFVHFRLRRGRNLERVFHI
;
A
#
# COMPACT_ATOMS: atom_id res chain seq x y z
N MET A 1 -11.66 -21.83 -30.57
CA MET A 1 -11.26 -20.58 -31.28
C MET A 1 -9.98 -20.02 -30.66
N TYR A 2 -9.07 -19.38 -31.40
CA TYR A 2 -7.88 -18.73 -30.79
C TYR A 2 -8.08 -17.23 -30.67
N CYS A 3 -7.71 -16.63 -29.54
CA CYS A 3 -7.75 -15.17 -29.41
C CYS A 3 -6.64 -14.51 -30.25
N LYS A 4 -7.01 -13.58 -31.14
CA LYS A 4 -6.06 -12.84 -31.99
C LYS A 4 -5.05 -11.97 -31.22
N ASN A 5 -5.32 -11.68 -29.94
CA ASN A 5 -4.47 -10.81 -29.12
C ASN A 5 -3.62 -11.58 -28.09
N CYS A 6 -4.17 -12.66 -27.52
CA CYS A 6 -3.54 -13.45 -26.45
C CYS A 6 -3.01 -14.82 -26.93
N GLY A 7 -3.44 -15.34 -28.10
CA GLY A 7 -2.98 -16.62 -28.67
C GLY A 7 -3.50 -17.87 -27.95
N VAL A 8 -4.34 -17.71 -26.93
CA VAL A 8 -4.89 -18.80 -26.11
C VAL A 8 -6.09 -19.44 -26.81
N GLU A 9 -6.23 -20.76 -26.69
CA GLU A 9 -7.43 -21.51 -27.05
C GLU A 9 -8.61 -21.11 -26.15
N LEU A 10 -9.70 -20.72 -26.78
CA LEU A 10 -10.96 -20.34 -26.17
C LEU A 10 -12.05 -21.31 -26.62
N GLU A 11 -12.97 -21.60 -25.71
CA GLU A 11 -14.26 -22.21 -26.03
C GLU A 11 -14.99 -21.39 -27.10
N ASN A 12 -15.82 -22.04 -27.93
CA ASN A 12 -16.46 -21.43 -29.10
C ASN A 12 -17.50 -20.35 -28.75
N ASP A 13 -17.85 -20.21 -27.47
CA ASP A 13 -18.97 -19.39 -26.99
C ASP A 13 -18.47 -18.10 -26.32
N MET A 14 -17.15 -17.89 -26.27
CA MET A 14 -16.50 -16.85 -25.50
C MET A 14 -16.27 -15.57 -26.32
N LEU A 15 -16.95 -14.49 -25.94
CA LEU A 15 -16.87 -13.17 -26.61
C LEU A 15 -15.65 -12.33 -26.18
N VAL A 16 -15.05 -12.61 -25.01
CA VAL A 16 -13.95 -11.84 -24.40
C VAL A 16 -12.84 -12.79 -23.91
N CYS A 17 -11.56 -12.54 -24.26
CA CYS A 17 -10.44 -13.36 -23.75
C CYS A 17 -10.25 -13.07 -22.24
N PRO A 18 -10.39 -14.07 -21.34
CA PRO A 18 -10.24 -13.87 -19.91
C PRO A 18 -8.81 -13.52 -19.50
N LEU A 19 -7.81 -13.84 -20.34
CA LEU A 19 -6.41 -13.57 -20.06
C LEU A 19 -5.99 -12.13 -20.40
N CYS A 20 -6.55 -11.54 -21.46
CA CYS A 20 -6.17 -10.20 -21.93
C CYS A 20 -7.29 -9.16 -21.90
N GLY A 21 -8.52 -9.56 -21.60
CA GLY A 21 -9.70 -8.69 -21.51
C GLY A 21 -10.14 -8.10 -22.85
N GLN A 22 -9.61 -8.57 -23.99
CA GLN A 22 -9.95 -8.04 -25.31
C GLN A 22 -11.03 -8.88 -26.00
N PRO A 23 -11.88 -8.27 -26.84
CA PRO A 23 -12.86 -8.99 -27.65
C PRO A 23 -12.14 -9.96 -28.60
N VAL A 24 -12.66 -11.18 -28.69
CA VAL A 24 -12.00 -12.27 -29.43
C VAL A 24 -12.01 -12.00 -30.94
N ASP A 25 -13.06 -11.33 -31.42
CA ASP A 25 -13.40 -11.31 -32.85
C ASP A 25 -13.37 -9.90 -33.45
N GLY A 26 -13.25 -8.87 -32.62
CA GLY A 26 -13.40 -7.46 -33.04
C GLY A 26 -14.80 -7.09 -33.56
N SER A 27 -15.77 -8.01 -33.49
CA SER A 27 -17.17 -7.74 -33.81
C SER A 27 -17.74 -6.67 -32.87
N PRO A 28 -18.60 -5.75 -33.35
CA PRO A 28 -19.25 -4.75 -32.51
C PRO A 28 -20.03 -5.38 -31.33
N ALA A 29 -20.54 -6.61 -31.48
CA ALA A 29 -21.17 -7.37 -30.39
C ALA A 29 -20.17 -7.83 -29.31
N ALA A 30 -18.95 -8.25 -29.72
CA ALA A 30 -17.88 -8.64 -28.79
C ALA A 30 -17.26 -7.40 -28.10
N ALA A 31 -17.16 -6.27 -28.82
CA ALA A 31 -16.72 -5.00 -28.24
C ALA A 31 -17.74 -4.44 -27.22
N ALA A 32 -19.04 -4.56 -27.50
CA ALA A 32 -20.10 -4.23 -26.55
C ALA A 32 -20.09 -5.18 -25.32
N ALA A 33 -19.86 -6.48 -25.52
CA ALA A 33 -19.72 -7.44 -24.43
C ALA A 33 -18.45 -7.21 -23.58
N ALA A 34 -17.34 -6.80 -24.19
CA ALA A 34 -16.11 -6.43 -23.48
C ALA A 34 -16.28 -5.13 -22.67
N ALA A 35 -16.93 -4.12 -23.26
CA ALA A 35 -17.28 -2.88 -22.55
C ALA A 35 -18.26 -3.15 -21.40
N ASP A 36 -19.29 -3.98 -21.62
CA ASP A 36 -20.21 -4.40 -20.57
C ASP A 36 -19.48 -5.23 -19.50
N HIS A 37 -18.51 -6.08 -19.86
CA HIS A 37 -17.70 -6.83 -18.89
C HIS A 37 -16.81 -5.91 -18.03
N GLU A 38 -16.14 -4.90 -18.60
CA GLU A 38 -15.38 -3.91 -17.83
C GLU A 38 -16.27 -3.03 -16.93
N LEU A 39 -17.51 -2.76 -17.34
CA LEU A 39 -18.52 -2.07 -16.54
C LEU A 39 -19.17 -2.97 -15.47
N ARG A 40 -19.27 -4.27 -15.72
CA ARG A 40 -20.01 -5.25 -14.90
C ARG A 40 -19.15 -6.02 -13.94
N VAL A 41 -17.82 -6.09 -14.11
CA VAL A 41 -16.92 -6.51 -13.03
C VAL A 41 -16.98 -5.41 -11.97
N PRO A 42 -17.77 -5.61 -10.90
CA PRO A 42 -17.85 -4.60 -9.87
C PRO A 42 -16.46 -4.58 -9.26
N LYS A 43 -15.76 -3.43 -9.30
CA LYS A 43 -14.65 -3.23 -8.36
C LYS A 43 -15.22 -3.60 -7.01
N PRO A 44 -14.72 -4.63 -6.30
CA PRO A 44 -15.32 -5.08 -5.06
C PRO A 44 -15.11 -3.98 -4.01
N GLY A 45 -15.98 -2.98 -4.04
CA GLY A 45 -16.05 -1.90 -3.09
C GLY A 45 -16.66 -2.48 -1.82
N MET A 46 -15.97 -2.29 -0.71
CA MET A 46 -16.44 -2.81 0.56
C MET A 46 -17.73 -2.08 0.96
N THR A 47 -18.82 -2.83 1.20
CA THR A 47 -20.10 -2.23 1.59
C THR A 47 -19.96 -1.44 2.89
N LYS A 48 -20.77 -0.39 3.09
CA LYS A 48 -20.72 0.45 4.31
C LYS A 48 -20.86 -0.38 5.59
N LYS A 49 -21.70 -1.43 5.56
CA LYS A 49 -21.85 -2.39 6.66
C LYS A 49 -20.56 -3.16 6.95
N ARG A 50 -19.86 -3.62 5.90
CA ARG A 50 -18.58 -4.32 6.03
C ARG A 50 -17.46 -3.39 6.50
N ARG A 51 -17.41 -2.13 6.05
CA ARG A 51 -16.47 -1.10 6.55
C ARG A 51 -16.64 -0.86 8.04
N LYS A 52 -17.88 -0.69 8.50
CA LYS A 52 -18.18 -0.52 9.91
C LYS A 52 -17.80 -1.76 10.74
N PHE A 53 -18.13 -2.95 10.25
CA PHE A 53 -17.75 -4.20 10.92
C PHE A 53 -16.23 -4.37 11.03
N THR A 54 -15.47 -4.04 9.97
CA THR A 54 -14.01 -4.02 10.02
C THR A 54 -13.49 -3.03 11.06
N TRP A 55 -14.11 -1.85 11.18
CA TRP A 55 -13.76 -0.86 12.20
C TRP A 55 -14.03 -1.37 13.62
N ASP A 56 -15.17 -2.03 13.86
CA ASP A 56 -15.50 -2.61 15.17
C ASP A 56 -14.43 -3.62 15.61
N ILE A 57 -14.01 -4.51 14.69
CA ILE A 57 -12.96 -5.51 14.96
C ILE A 57 -11.60 -4.83 15.22
N VAL A 58 -11.21 -3.90 14.34
CA VAL A 58 -9.92 -3.19 14.47
C VAL A 58 -9.87 -2.41 15.78
N SER A 59 -10.95 -1.73 16.14
CA SER A 59 -11.07 -0.98 17.40
C SER A 59 -10.97 -1.91 18.61
N LEU A 60 -11.60 -3.09 18.56
CA LEU A 60 -11.55 -4.06 19.66
C LEU A 60 -10.13 -4.61 19.87
N ILE A 61 -9.46 -4.99 18.78
CA ILE A 61 -8.10 -5.54 18.82
C ILE A 61 -7.10 -4.47 19.28
N LEU A 62 -7.16 -3.27 18.71
CA LEU A 62 -6.25 -2.19 19.09
C LEU A 62 -6.51 -1.71 20.51
N GLY A 63 -7.77 -1.53 20.89
CA GLY A 63 -8.15 -1.11 22.24
C GLY A 63 -7.66 -2.09 23.30
N SER A 64 -7.85 -3.39 23.08
CA SER A 64 -7.35 -4.42 24.00
C SER A 64 -5.83 -4.46 24.07
N GLY A 65 -5.13 -4.35 22.92
CA GLY A 65 -3.67 -4.31 22.88
C GLY A 65 -3.07 -3.08 23.59
N MET A 66 -3.65 -1.89 23.36
CA MET A 66 -3.23 -0.65 24.02
C MET A 66 -3.48 -0.70 25.53
N ALA A 67 -4.63 -1.22 25.96
CA ALA A 67 -4.95 -1.41 27.38
C ALA A 67 -3.97 -2.37 28.05
N ALA A 68 -3.71 -3.53 27.42
CA ALA A 68 -2.75 -4.51 27.94
C ALA A 68 -1.34 -3.92 28.05
N ALA A 69 -0.85 -3.24 27.01
CA ALA A 69 0.45 -2.58 27.02
C ALA A 69 0.55 -1.51 28.12
N GLY A 70 -0.51 -0.70 28.31
CA GLY A 70 -0.59 0.31 29.36
C GLY A 70 -0.55 -0.31 30.76
N ILE A 71 -1.33 -1.36 31.00
CA ILE A 71 -1.37 -2.08 32.29
C ILE A 71 0.00 -2.67 32.62
N VAL A 72 0.60 -3.41 31.68
CA VAL A 72 1.92 -4.03 31.88
C VAL A 72 2.98 -2.96 32.17
N ASN A 73 2.98 -1.88 31.40
CA ASN A 73 3.91 -0.77 31.61
C ASN A 73 3.71 -0.11 33.00
N TYR A 74 2.47 0.06 33.45
CA TYR A 74 2.19 0.61 34.78
C TYR A 74 2.68 -0.31 35.90
N ILE A 75 2.45 -1.63 35.76
CA ILE A 75 2.90 -2.65 36.73
C ILE A 75 4.43 -2.66 36.84
N ILE A 76 5.13 -2.62 35.71
CA ILE A 76 6.60 -2.75 35.67
C ILE A 76 7.29 -1.43 36.04
N SER A 77 6.94 -0.35 35.36
CA SER A 77 7.74 0.89 35.36
C SER A 77 7.19 1.98 36.28
N ARG A 78 5.96 1.82 36.81
CA ARG A 78 5.18 2.86 37.54
C ARG A 78 5.14 4.24 36.84
N SER A 79 5.47 4.27 35.55
CA SER A 79 5.64 5.44 34.71
C SER A 79 5.41 5.05 33.26
N ILE A 80 4.91 5.97 32.43
CA ILE A 80 4.64 5.74 31.01
C ILE A 80 5.95 5.89 30.24
N THR A 81 6.57 4.77 29.85
CA THR A 81 7.87 4.80 29.15
C THR A 81 7.83 4.05 27.83
N TRP A 82 7.42 2.77 27.82
CA TRP A 82 7.40 1.96 26.60
C TRP A 82 6.02 1.87 25.96
N SER A 83 4.95 1.92 26.77
CA SER A 83 3.58 1.85 26.26
C SER A 83 3.19 3.04 25.40
N GLU A 84 3.89 4.17 25.52
CA GLU A 84 3.70 5.36 24.71
C GLU A 84 3.82 5.06 23.21
N TYR A 85 4.88 4.37 22.79
CA TYR A 85 5.10 4.04 21.38
C TYR A 85 4.07 3.04 20.85
N THR A 86 3.67 2.06 21.66
CA THR A 86 2.62 1.10 21.30
C THR A 86 1.27 1.81 21.13
N THR A 87 0.94 2.71 22.05
CA THR A 87 -0.25 3.55 21.98
C THR A 87 -0.21 4.49 20.78
N ALA A 88 0.95 5.07 20.45
CA ALA A 88 1.12 5.91 19.27
C ALA A 88 0.79 5.17 17.97
N VAL A 89 1.36 3.97 17.78
CA VAL A 89 1.09 3.14 16.59
C VAL A 89 -0.39 2.73 16.54
N GLY A 90 -0.95 2.27 17.67
CA GLY A 90 -2.36 1.90 17.76
C GLY A 90 -3.29 3.07 17.42
N LEU A 91 -2.98 4.26 17.92
CA LEU A 91 -3.75 5.49 17.65
C LEU A 91 -3.68 5.88 16.17
N VAL A 92 -2.51 5.83 15.53
CA VAL A 92 -2.37 6.09 14.09
C VAL A 92 -3.26 5.13 13.30
N ILE A 93 -3.17 3.82 13.56
CA ILE A 93 -3.99 2.83 12.84
C ILE A 93 -5.49 3.08 13.08
N PHE A 94 -5.87 3.40 14.32
CA PHE A 94 -7.26 3.72 14.66
C PHE A 94 -7.78 4.95 13.93
N CYS A 95 -6.98 6.01 13.78
CA CYS A 95 -7.35 7.21 13.01
C CYS A 95 -7.62 6.86 11.54
N TYR A 96 -6.72 6.13 10.88
CA TYR A 96 -6.92 5.72 9.48
C TYR A 96 -8.11 4.78 9.33
N ALA A 97 -8.27 3.81 10.23
CA ALA A 97 -9.41 2.90 10.21
C ALA A 97 -10.74 3.66 10.38
N SER A 98 -10.79 4.66 11.26
CA SER A 98 -11.98 5.49 11.48
C SER A 98 -12.32 6.33 10.26
N VAL A 99 -11.34 7.01 9.66
CA VAL A 99 -11.55 7.75 8.41
C VAL A 99 -12.06 6.82 7.31
N PHE A 100 -11.41 5.66 7.17
CA PHE A 100 -11.81 4.64 6.20
C PHE A 100 -13.15 3.95 6.55
N ALA A 101 -13.70 4.08 7.75
CA ALA A 101 -15.00 3.49 8.08
C ALA A 101 -16.15 4.46 7.81
N PHE A 102 -15.96 5.71 8.20
CA PHE A 102 -17.02 6.72 8.26
C PHE A 102 -17.05 7.65 7.04
N PHE A 103 -15.91 7.93 6.42
CA PHE A 103 -15.82 8.85 5.29
C PHE A 103 -15.75 8.09 3.95
N SER A 104 -16.28 8.67 2.89
CA SER A 104 -16.24 8.09 1.53
C SER A 104 -15.99 9.20 0.51
N ILE A 105 -14.94 9.98 0.75
CA ILE A 105 -14.58 11.20 0.00
C ILE A 105 -13.44 10.96 -1.01
N GLY A 106 -13.04 9.70 -1.18
CA GLY A 106 -11.98 9.27 -2.10
C GLY A 106 -10.64 9.05 -1.38
N ILE A 107 -9.88 8.04 -1.82
CA ILE A 107 -8.70 7.54 -1.11
C ILE A 107 -7.61 8.62 -0.82
N MET A 108 -7.44 9.61 -1.70
CA MET A 108 -6.45 10.66 -1.49
C MET A 108 -6.88 11.63 -0.38
N ALA A 109 -8.18 11.99 -0.35
CA ALA A 109 -8.74 12.83 0.71
C ALA A 109 -8.82 12.06 2.04
N GLU A 110 -9.15 10.77 2.01
CA GLU A 110 -9.12 9.89 3.19
C GLU A 110 -7.71 9.79 3.79
N MET A 111 -6.67 9.66 2.95
CA MET A 111 -5.28 9.68 3.45
C MET A 111 -4.89 11.02 4.06
N GLY A 112 -5.28 12.14 3.43
CA GLY A 112 -5.02 13.47 3.98
C GLY A 112 -5.70 13.71 5.33
N LEU A 113 -6.98 13.33 5.46
CA LEU A 113 -7.72 13.44 6.71
C LEU A 113 -7.17 12.48 7.78
N GLY A 114 -6.82 11.25 7.40
CA GLY A 114 -6.17 10.28 8.28
C GLY A 114 -4.83 10.80 8.80
N PHE A 115 -4.01 11.38 7.92
CA PHE A 115 -2.73 12.01 8.29
C PHE A 115 -2.93 13.16 9.28
N PHE A 116 -3.91 14.03 9.03
CA PHE A 116 -4.19 15.17 9.91
C PHE A 116 -4.64 14.70 11.31
N LEU A 117 -5.60 13.78 11.38
CA LEU A 117 -6.10 13.24 12.65
C LEU A 117 -5.02 12.47 13.41
N ALA A 118 -4.25 11.64 12.72
CA ALA A 118 -3.14 10.91 13.32
C ALA A 118 -2.06 11.85 13.85
N SER A 119 -1.67 12.87 13.09
CA SER A 119 -0.68 13.87 13.53
C SER A 119 -1.17 14.64 14.76
N LEU A 120 -2.44 15.07 14.76
CA LEU A 120 -3.04 15.75 15.91
C LEU A 120 -3.06 14.83 17.14
N GLY A 121 -3.47 13.58 16.97
CA GLY A 121 -3.52 12.61 18.07
C GLY A 121 -2.12 12.26 18.61
N LEU A 122 -1.09 12.22 17.77
CA LEU A 122 0.30 12.04 18.20
C LEU A 122 0.82 13.24 19.01
N ILE A 123 0.48 14.47 18.63
CA ILE A 123 0.85 15.68 19.39
C ILE A 123 0.15 15.69 20.75
N VAL A 124 -1.14 15.34 20.77
CA VAL A 124 -1.89 15.23 22.03
C VAL A 124 -1.28 14.15 22.93
N LEU A 125 -0.90 13.01 22.36
CA LEU A 125 -0.24 11.92 23.10
C LEU A 125 1.09 12.38 23.72
N ASP A 126 1.97 13.02 22.94
CA ASP A 126 3.25 13.59 23.40
C ASP A 126 3.02 14.55 24.58
N TRP A 127 2.02 15.43 24.45
CA TRP A 127 1.69 16.36 25.54
C TRP A 127 1.25 15.65 26.83
N PHE A 128 0.43 14.59 26.73
CA PHE A 128 0.01 13.82 27.91
C PHE A 128 1.17 13.06 28.59
N THR A 129 2.18 12.65 27.83
CA THR A 129 3.35 11.93 28.34
C THR A 129 4.49 12.85 28.79
N GLY A 130 4.31 14.17 28.66
CA GLY A 130 5.27 15.17 29.14
C GLY A 130 6.48 15.36 28.20
N GLY A 131 6.46 14.73 27.03
CA GLY A 131 7.38 15.04 25.94
C GLY A 131 6.77 16.13 25.06
N VAL A 132 7.58 17.02 24.49
CA VAL A 132 7.08 17.97 23.47
C VAL A 132 7.83 17.79 22.15
N THR A 133 8.72 16.79 22.08
CA THR A 133 9.75 16.73 21.06
C THR A 133 9.75 15.46 20.23
N TRP A 134 9.28 14.31 20.75
CA TRP A 134 9.41 13.08 19.98
C TRP A 134 8.33 12.98 18.90
N ALA A 135 7.11 13.49 19.12
CA ALA A 135 6.09 13.45 18.09
C ALA A 135 6.49 14.30 16.88
N THR A 136 7.00 15.51 17.12
CA THR A 136 7.40 16.44 16.06
C THR A 136 8.72 16.07 15.38
N ARG A 137 9.71 15.56 16.13
CA ARG A 137 11.03 15.24 15.57
C ARG A 137 11.14 13.83 14.98
N MET A 138 10.29 12.89 15.40
CA MET A 138 10.36 11.49 14.99
C MET A 138 9.05 10.98 14.39
N ALA A 139 7.94 11.04 15.13
CA ALA A 139 6.71 10.35 14.74
C ALA A 139 6.04 10.96 13.50
N ILE A 140 5.92 12.28 13.45
CA ILE A 140 5.33 13.01 12.31
C ILE A 140 6.20 12.84 11.05
N PRO A 141 7.54 13.03 11.09
CA PRO A 141 8.40 12.75 9.93
C PRO A 141 8.28 11.30 9.41
N LEU A 142 8.16 10.32 10.31
CA LEU A 142 7.92 8.92 9.93
C LEU A 142 6.55 8.77 9.27
N LEU A 143 5.51 9.36 9.86
CA LEU A 143 4.16 9.33 9.32
C LEU A 143 4.09 9.98 7.93
N VAL A 144 4.76 11.12 7.73
CA VAL A 144 4.89 11.77 6.42
C VAL A 144 5.58 10.83 5.43
N SER A 145 6.68 10.20 5.81
CA SER A 145 7.42 9.27 4.95
C SER A 145 6.55 8.10 4.51
N VAL A 146 5.80 7.48 5.44
CA VAL A 146 4.85 6.41 5.13
C VAL A 146 3.78 6.89 4.15
N ASN A 147 3.16 8.04 4.40
CA ASN A 147 2.12 8.58 3.52
C ASN A 147 2.66 8.90 2.13
N VAL A 148 3.83 9.53 2.03
CA VAL A 148 4.46 9.87 0.75
C VAL A 148 4.76 8.63 -0.07
N VAL A 149 5.35 7.59 0.55
CA VAL A 149 5.67 6.35 -0.17
C VAL A 149 4.39 5.62 -0.61
N VAL A 150 3.38 5.51 0.26
CA VAL A 150 2.09 4.89 -0.10
C VAL A 150 1.40 5.67 -1.23
N MET A 151 1.39 7.01 -1.17
CA MET A 151 0.84 7.83 -2.24
C MET A 151 1.62 7.68 -3.55
N ALA A 152 2.95 7.61 -3.50
CA ALA A 152 3.78 7.36 -4.68
C ALA A 152 3.46 5.98 -5.27
N PHE A 153 3.40 4.94 -4.45
CA PHE A 153 3.05 3.58 -4.85
C PHE A 153 1.68 3.52 -5.52
N MET A 154 0.65 4.14 -4.92
CA MET A 154 -0.69 4.22 -5.53
C MET A 154 -0.71 4.98 -6.86
N ARG A 155 0.08 6.07 -7.00
CA ARG A 155 0.20 6.78 -8.28
C ARG A 155 0.84 5.92 -9.35
N VAL A 156 1.89 5.18 -9.00
CA VAL A 156 2.55 4.23 -9.89
C VAL A 156 1.58 3.11 -10.29
N GLU A 157 0.81 2.55 -9.34
CA GLU A 157 -0.20 1.53 -9.63
C GLU A 157 -1.27 2.06 -10.62
N ARG A 158 -1.78 3.27 -10.42
CA ARG A 158 -2.78 3.87 -11.31
C ARG A 158 -2.21 4.15 -12.71
N SER A 159 -0.94 4.51 -12.80
CA SER A 159 -0.26 4.73 -14.08
C SER A 159 0.12 3.41 -14.77
N ALA A 160 0.27 2.33 -14.00
CA ALA A 160 0.63 1.02 -14.52
C ALA A 160 -0.59 0.39 -15.21
N ARG A 161 -0.57 0.41 -16.55
CA ARG A 161 -1.64 -0.15 -17.40
C ARG A 161 -1.89 -1.66 -17.18
N HIS A 162 -0.95 -2.38 -16.57
CA HIS A 162 -1.06 -3.82 -16.26
C HIS A 162 -0.54 -4.13 -14.85
N LYS A 163 -1.39 -4.75 -14.01
CA LYS A 163 -1.22 -4.88 -12.55
C LYS A 163 -0.52 -6.16 -12.05
N GLY A 164 0.07 -6.96 -12.95
CA GLY A 164 0.68 -8.24 -12.60
C GLY A 164 2.01 -8.11 -11.84
N VAL A 165 3.06 -8.77 -12.34
CA VAL A 165 4.40 -8.85 -11.72
C VAL A 165 5.02 -7.47 -11.39
N ASN A 166 4.64 -6.41 -12.14
CA ASN A 166 5.13 -5.05 -11.92
C ASN A 166 4.72 -4.47 -10.56
N LEU A 167 3.54 -4.85 -10.05
CA LEU A 167 3.05 -4.38 -8.75
C LEU A 167 3.96 -4.85 -7.61
N ILE A 168 4.42 -6.10 -7.69
CA ILE A 168 5.32 -6.71 -6.71
C ILE A 168 6.68 -5.99 -6.72
N ALA A 169 7.21 -5.68 -7.91
CA ALA A 169 8.46 -4.92 -8.04
C ALA A 169 8.35 -3.53 -7.40
N TYR A 170 7.26 -2.81 -7.65
CA TYR A 170 7.03 -1.50 -7.03
C TYR A 170 6.84 -1.58 -5.51
N ALA A 171 6.22 -2.66 -5.01
CA ALA A 171 6.07 -2.87 -3.58
C ALA A 171 7.43 -3.09 -2.90
N PHE A 172 8.32 -3.85 -3.53
CA PHE A 172 9.69 -4.03 -3.07
C PHE A 172 10.48 -2.71 -3.04
N VAL A 173 10.39 -1.90 -4.10
CA VAL A 173 11.03 -0.58 -4.15
C VAL A 173 10.47 0.35 -3.07
N ALA A 174 9.15 0.36 -2.87
CA ALA A 174 8.49 1.13 -1.83
C ALA A 174 8.95 0.70 -0.42
N ALA A 175 9.07 -0.61 -0.17
CA ALA A 175 9.56 -1.14 1.10
C ALA A 175 11.01 -0.73 1.38
N ALA A 176 11.90 -0.85 0.37
CA ALA A 176 13.29 -0.42 0.50
C ALA A 176 13.41 1.09 0.79
N LEU A 177 12.61 1.91 0.11
CA LEU A 177 12.56 3.35 0.35
C LEU A 177 12.07 3.67 1.77
N LEU A 178 11.04 2.96 2.26
CA LEU A 178 10.58 3.11 3.64
C LEU A 178 11.66 2.75 4.65
N CYS A 179 12.40 1.66 4.45
CA CYS A 179 13.50 1.29 5.33
C CYS A 179 14.57 2.39 5.42
N LEU A 180 14.94 2.99 4.29
CA LEU A 180 15.89 4.12 4.24
C LEU A 180 15.36 5.34 5.01
N CYS A 181 14.08 5.70 4.80
CA CYS A 181 13.45 6.79 5.53
C CYS A 181 13.41 6.52 7.04
N VAL A 182 13.01 5.31 7.44
CA VAL A 182 12.92 4.89 8.85
C VAL A 182 14.28 4.97 9.53
N GLU A 183 15.31 4.38 8.94
CA GLU A 183 16.66 4.44 9.53
C GLU A 183 17.23 5.86 9.53
N GLY A 184 17.00 6.64 8.46
CA GLY A 184 17.43 8.03 8.39
C GLY A 184 16.81 8.89 9.49
N ILE A 185 15.50 8.80 9.69
CA ILE A 185 14.79 9.58 10.71
C ILE A 185 15.18 9.11 12.11
N LEU A 186 15.26 7.80 12.36
CA LEU A 186 15.68 7.26 13.66
C LEU A 186 17.13 7.62 13.97
N SER A 187 18.03 7.56 12.99
CA SER A 187 19.44 7.90 13.21
C SER A 187 19.62 9.38 13.53
N TYR A 188 18.92 10.25 12.81
CA TYR A 188 18.92 11.68 13.10
C TYR A 188 18.32 11.97 14.49
N PHE A 189 17.23 11.29 14.86
CA PHE A 189 16.61 11.46 16.17
C PHE A 189 17.50 10.99 17.33
N MET A 190 18.18 9.85 17.18
CA MET A 190 19.01 9.27 18.26
C MET A 190 20.42 9.87 18.35
N TRP A 191 21.04 10.19 17.21
CA TRP A 191 22.46 10.59 17.16
C TRP A 191 22.72 11.99 16.59
N GLY A 192 21.70 12.66 16.03
CA GLY A 192 21.82 14.00 15.46
C GLY A 192 22.49 14.06 14.07
N TYR A 193 22.88 12.92 13.50
CA TYR A 193 23.43 12.83 12.15
C TYR A 193 22.84 11.63 11.40
N TRP A 194 22.86 11.71 10.08
CA TRP A 194 22.32 10.68 9.20
C TRP A 194 23.29 9.50 9.11
N ARG A 195 22.87 8.32 9.58
CA ARG A 195 23.64 7.09 9.45
C ARG A 195 22.74 5.96 8.97
N LEU A 196 23.07 5.41 7.80
CA LEU A 196 22.35 4.30 7.19
C LEU A 196 23.25 3.06 7.19
N ASN A 197 22.86 2.03 7.92
CA ASN A 197 23.56 0.75 8.04
C ASN A 197 22.68 -0.38 7.49
N TRP A 198 21.57 -0.69 8.18
CA TRP A 198 20.77 -1.88 7.86
C TRP A 198 19.86 -1.65 6.65
N SER A 199 19.36 -0.42 6.46
CA SER A 199 18.49 -0.09 5.34
C SER A 199 19.21 -0.14 4.00
N VAL A 200 20.50 0.17 3.96
CA VAL A 200 21.34 0.06 2.75
C VAL A 200 21.50 -1.41 2.36
N ILE A 201 21.71 -2.30 3.33
CA ILE A 201 21.78 -3.75 3.09
C ILE A 201 20.45 -4.25 2.53
N VAL A 202 19.32 -3.85 3.13
CA VAL A 202 17.99 -4.20 2.61
C VAL A 202 17.80 -3.70 1.18
N ALA A 203 18.15 -2.44 0.90
CA ALA A 203 18.04 -1.86 -0.44
C ALA A 203 18.93 -2.61 -1.45
N ALA A 204 20.16 -2.97 -1.08
CA ALA A 204 21.08 -3.72 -1.92
C ALA A 204 20.57 -5.13 -2.24
N CYS A 205 19.92 -5.81 -1.29
CA CYS A 205 19.31 -7.13 -1.53
C CYS A 205 18.03 -7.04 -2.37
N VAL A 206 17.22 -6.02 -2.16
CA VAL A 206 15.93 -5.85 -2.84
C VAL A 206 16.09 -5.34 -4.28
N ALA A 207 17.09 -4.48 -4.53
CA ALA A 207 17.34 -3.90 -5.85
C ALA A 207 17.47 -4.92 -6.99
N PRO A 208 18.30 -5.99 -6.91
CA PRO A 208 18.40 -6.96 -7.99
C PRO A 208 17.09 -7.74 -8.20
N VAL A 209 16.39 -8.10 -7.13
CA VAL A 209 15.08 -8.77 -7.22
C VAL A 209 14.06 -7.89 -7.94
N ALA A 210 13.94 -6.62 -7.52
CA ALA A 210 13.05 -5.66 -8.16
C ALA A 210 13.43 -5.44 -9.63
N LEU A 211 14.73 -5.33 -9.95
CA LEU A 211 15.22 -5.13 -11.32
C LEU A 211 14.89 -6.34 -12.20
N VAL A 212 15.10 -7.57 -11.73
CA VAL A 212 14.74 -8.79 -12.47
C VAL A 212 13.24 -8.84 -12.73
N LEU A 213 12.40 -8.54 -11.73
CA LEU A 213 10.94 -8.51 -11.88
C LEU A 213 10.50 -7.48 -12.93
N LEU A 214 11.09 -6.28 -12.91
CA LEU A 214 10.86 -5.25 -13.92
C LEU A 214 11.35 -5.71 -15.30
N PHE A 215 12.55 -6.27 -15.39
CA PHE A 215 13.14 -6.75 -16.64
C PHE A 215 12.30 -7.86 -17.28
N VAL A 216 11.87 -8.85 -16.51
CA VAL A 216 10.99 -9.93 -16.97
C VAL A 216 9.70 -9.34 -17.54
N HIS A 217 9.08 -8.41 -16.82
CA HIS A 217 7.87 -7.73 -17.29
C HIS A 217 8.09 -6.96 -18.61
N PHE A 218 9.19 -6.19 -18.73
CA PHE A 218 9.51 -5.44 -19.94
C PHE A 218 9.94 -6.34 -21.11
N ARG A 219 10.67 -7.44 -20.86
CA ARG A 219 11.18 -8.35 -21.90
C ARG A 219 10.10 -9.28 -22.44
N LEU A 220 9.23 -9.84 -21.60
CA LEU A 220 8.07 -10.62 -22.09
C LEU A 220 7.18 -9.79 -23.02
N ARG A 221 7.16 -8.47 -22.85
CA ARG A 221 6.46 -7.56 -23.76
C ARG A 221 7.15 -7.41 -25.12
N ARG A 222 8.49 -7.43 -25.19
CA ARG A 222 9.26 -7.38 -26.45
C ARG A 222 9.22 -8.70 -27.23
N GLY A 223 9.09 -9.84 -26.54
CA GLY A 223 9.03 -11.16 -27.17
C GLY A 223 7.81 -11.41 -28.07
N ARG A 224 6.69 -10.70 -27.86
CA ARG A 224 5.48 -10.81 -28.70
C ARG A 224 5.58 -10.08 -30.06
N ASN A 225 6.74 -9.51 -30.40
CA ASN A 225 6.98 -8.84 -31.68
C ASN A 225 7.97 -9.59 -32.59
N LEU A 226 8.44 -10.79 -32.20
CA LEU A 226 9.43 -11.54 -32.98
C LEU A 226 8.83 -12.47 -34.04
N GLU A 227 7.54 -12.81 -33.95
CA GLU A 227 6.84 -13.58 -35.00
C GLU A 227 6.62 -12.78 -36.31
N ARG A 228 6.84 -11.46 -36.32
CA ARG A 228 6.88 -10.68 -37.58
C ARG A 228 8.25 -10.67 -38.25
N VAL A 229 9.31 -11.13 -37.57
CA VAL A 229 10.68 -11.06 -38.11
C VAL A 229 11.10 -12.39 -38.75
N PHE A 230 10.45 -13.51 -38.39
CA PHE A 230 10.72 -14.81 -38.98
C PHE A 230 9.46 -15.39 -39.61
N HIS A 231 9.05 -14.80 -40.75
CA HIS A 231 8.32 -15.54 -41.76
C HIS A 231 9.35 -16.39 -42.53
N ILE A 232 9.52 -17.64 -42.08
CA ILE A 232 9.94 -18.78 -42.91
C ILE A 232 8.78 -19.78 -42.84
#